data_AF-A0A177Y2U8-F1
#
_entry.id   AF-A0A177Y2U8-F1
#
_cell.length_a   1.000
_cell.length_b   1.000
_cell.length_c   1.000
_cell.angle_alpha   90.00
_cell.angle_beta   90.00
_cell.angle_gamma   90.00
#
_symmetry.space_group_name_H-M   'P 1'
#
loop_
_entity.id
_entity.type
_entity.pdbx_description
1 polymer ?
#
loop_
_entity_poly.entity_id
_entity_poly.type
_entity_poly.pdbx_seq_one_letter_code
_entity_poly.pdbx_strand_id
1 'polypeptide(L)'
;MNLKLIAVVSLSAGVVACGGGGDGGSSTPTTATQTRSIKGVAIDGYISGATAFIDLNYNGILDSGEPSAITNKEGSYSLSLAGANSDCIDFAPIVVNVPVGAIDADNPNTPITEPYKLVFPPAMTLSSEHEIKSTTPLTTVLWNQIQEDLHKGGITSCTQLKSAVNTQDKVIQNVKQLDQRIAQRYNIAVDKIYGDFIKEKDDTVYQLAQKMMPAIKKSYSDTKSIQAVNAGAHQAYVDYYWKYWDDVKKQQVDKWYKVITVMTDTKLVHKEYEVSEDLQTELLLTRQTERNTQHKDGLDYSKNATIWVRDDKTYTCDIQESLDQVVRPDALTTYSLTNSSYTQEPDWASCASKSVGAGYAQTLTARVANNYRDGFTVADSHFKYENGKVPYTDLVNVENKVVGFNRSTLDRLNHLTTDFNDSSTFDSDSWWRAKHQQIAVTPFKYNTISITKYSDGRWTKNTHYHNGTSSNECSKDQGSSWTTNCS
;
A
#
# COMPACT_ATOMS: atom_id res chain seq x y z
N MET A 1 11.75 1.11 7.08
CA MET A 1 12.25 1.75 8.31
C MET A 1 12.03 0.78 9.46
N ASN A 2 13.10 0.21 10.01
CA ASN A 2 13.03 -0.82 11.05
C ASN A 2 12.57 -0.20 12.38
N LEU A 3 11.31 -0.42 12.76
CA LEU A 3 10.84 -0.11 14.12
C LEU A 3 11.43 -1.14 15.08
N LYS A 4 12.47 -0.74 15.82
CA LYS A 4 12.87 -1.47 17.03
C LYS A 4 11.81 -1.20 18.09
N LEU A 5 10.97 -2.19 18.39
CA LEU A 5 10.10 -2.16 19.58
C LEU A 5 10.97 -2.10 20.83
N ILE A 6 10.89 -0.99 21.56
CA ILE A 6 11.39 -0.89 22.92
C ILE A 6 10.31 -1.49 23.83
N ALA A 7 10.59 -2.65 24.41
CA ALA A 7 9.77 -3.27 25.43
C ALA A 7 9.71 -2.37 26.68
N VAL A 8 8.51 -1.88 27.00
CA VAL A 8 8.23 -1.21 28.28
C VAL A 8 8.03 -2.31 29.32
N VAL A 9 9.03 -2.50 30.18
CA VAL A 9 8.93 -3.36 31.37
C VAL A 9 8.10 -2.63 32.41
N SER A 10 6.86 -3.04 32.58
CA SER A 10 5.98 -2.59 33.66
C SER A 10 6.46 -3.19 34.98
N LEU A 11 7.05 -2.36 35.85
CA LEU A 11 7.29 -2.68 37.26
C LEU A 11 5.95 -2.70 38.01
N SER A 12 5.42 -3.88 38.31
CA SER A 12 4.31 -4.06 39.23
C SER A 12 4.84 -4.08 40.68
N ALA A 13 4.51 -3.02 41.43
CA ALA A 13 4.72 -2.95 42.86
C ALA A 13 3.79 -3.94 43.59
N GLY A 14 4.39 -4.75 44.47
CA GLY A 14 3.68 -5.72 45.29
C GLY A 14 2.87 -5.07 46.41
N VAL A 15 1.69 -5.64 46.66
CA VAL A 15 0.99 -5.52 47.94
C VAL A 15 0.81 -6.94 48.46
N VAL A 16 1.53 -7.24 49.54
CA VAL A 16 1.36 -8.43 50.36
C VAL A 16 0.15 -8.19 51.25
N ALA A 17 -0.86 -9.06 51.13
CA ALA A 17 -1.90 -9.22 52.15
C ALA A 17 -2.07 -10.71 52.43
N CYS A 18 -1.77 -11.06 53.68
CA CYS A 18 -1.85 -12.37 54.30
C CYS A 18 -3.31 -12.68 54.67
N GLY A 19 -3.73 -13.95 54.53
CA GLY A 19 -4.88 -14.47 55.28
C GLY A 19 -5.58 -15.68 54.67
N GLY A 20 -5.47 -16.83 55.34
CA GLY A 20 -6.50 -17.90 55.32
C GLY A 20 -6.06 -19.24 54.72
N GLY A 21 -5.83 -20.24 55.57
CA GLY A 21 -5.44 -21.61 55.18
C GLY A 21 -6.58 -22.64 55.18
N GLY A 22 -6.26 -23.83 54.67
CA GLY A 22 -7.00 -25.10 54.79
C GLY A 22 -7.84 -25.46 53.56
N ASP A 23 -7.39 -26.38 52.70
CA ASP A 23 -7.58 -27.83 52.86
C ASP A 23 -6.93 -28.58 51.69
N GLY A 24 -6.46 -29.80 51.95
CA GLY A 24 -5.72 -30.64 50.99
C GLY A 24 -6.63 -31.25 49.94
N GLY A 25 -6.62 -30.69 48.72
CA GLY A 25 -7.18 -31.29 47.53
C GLY A 25 -6.15 -31.27 46.41
N SER A 26 -5.51 -32.40 46.14
CA SER A 26 -4.63 -32.59 44.99
C SER A 26 -5.46 -32.53 43.69
N SER A 27 -5.81 -31.34 43.25
CA SER A 27 -6.24 -31.11 41.87
C SER A 27 -4.98 -31.05 41.01
N THR A 28 -4.69 -32.16 40.31
CA THR A 28 -3.95 -32.07 39.05
C THR A 28 -4.54 -30.90 38.26
N PRO A 29 -3.73 -29.92 37.80
CA PRO A 29 -4.24 -28.91 36.91
C PRO A 29 -4.60 -29.64 35.61
N THR A 30 -5.89 -29.93 35.44
CA THR A 30 -6.44 -30.29 34.14
C THR A 30 -6.14 -29.09 33.27
N THR A 31 -5.07 -29.18 32.49
CA THR A 31 -4.74 -28.16 31.49
C THR A 31 -5.93 -28.18 30.55
N ALA A 32 -6.81 -27.18 30.66
CA ALA A 32 -7.95 -27.08 29.77
C ALA A 32 -7.40 -27.11 28.35
N THR A 33 -7.77 -28.13 27.59
CA THR A 33 -7.36 -28.29 26.20
C THR A 33 -7.86 -27.08 25.43
N GLN A 34 -6.97 -26.12 25.18
CA GLN A 34 -7.32 -24.91 24.45
C GLN A 34 -7.88 -25.32 23.10
N THR A 35 -9.07 -24.81 22.78
CA THR A 35 -9.75 -25.07 21.51
C THR A 35 -10.01 -23.73 20.86
N ARG A 36 -9.56 -23.59 19.63
CA ARG A 36 -9.79 -22.40 18.80
C ARG A 36 -10.63 -22.79 17.61
N SER A 37 -11.48 -21.87 17.16
CA SER A 37 -12.38 -22.10 16.03
C SER A 37 -12.22 -21.01 14.99
N ILE A 38 -12.49 -21.37 13.73
CA ILE A 38 -12.50 -20.45 12.59
C ILE A 38 -13.71 -20.77 11.73
N LYS A 39 -14.34 -19.73 11.22
CA LYS A 39 -15.48 -19.82 10.31
C LYS A 39 -15.07 -19.28 8.96
N GLY A 40 -15.64 -19.85 7.91
CA GLY A 40 -15.42 -19.36 6.56
C GLY A 40 -16.55 -19.71 5.63
N VAL A 41 -16.44 -19.19 4.41
CA VAL A 41 -17.37 -19.40 3.32
C VAL A 41 -16.57 -19.68 2.06
N ALA A 42 -16.93 -20.72 1.31
CA ALA A 42 -16.35 -21.02 0.01
C ALA A 42 -17.11 -20.29 -1.10
N ILE A 43 -16.41 -19.43 -1.86
CA ILE A 43 -17.00 -18.49 -2.82
C ILE A 43 -16.28 -18.53 -4.17
N ASP A 44 -16.93 -19.15 -5.13
CA ASP A 44 -16.71 -19.14 -6.58
C ASP A 44 -18.11 -19.35 -7.20
N GLY A 45 -19.03 -18.44 -6.83
CA GLY A 45 -20.39 -18.81 -6.44
C GLY A 45 -20.42 -19.60 -5.12
N TYR A 46 -21.48 -19.53 -4.30
CA TYR A 46 -21.46 -20.30 -3.04
C TYR A 46 -21.34 -21.80 -3.34
N ILE A 47 -20.28 -22.42 -2.81
CA ILE A 47 -19.98 -23.83 -3.09
C ILE A 47 -20.57 -24.73 -2.02
N SER A 48 -21.56 -25.54 -2.37
CA SER A 48 -22.19 -26.53 -1.50
C SER A 48 -21.67 -27.95 -1.75
N GLY A 49 -21.45 -28.70 -0.67
CA GLY A 49 -21.00 -30.10 -0.74
C GLY A 49 -19.49 -30.29 -0.91
N ALA A 50 -18.70 -29.25 -0.66
CA ALA A 50 -17.24 -29.31 -0.64
C ALA A 50 -16.71 -29.64 0.77
N THR A 51 -15.48 -30.16 0.86
CA THR A 51 -14.83 -30.47 2.14
C THR A 51 -13.80 -29.39 2.47
N ALA A 52 -14.07 -28.59 3.50
CA ALA A 52 -13.15 -27.60 4.06
C ALA A 52 -12.31 -28.24 5.18
N PHE A 53 -11.01 -27.95 5.25
CA PHE A 53 -10.13 -28.43 6.33
C PHE A 53 -8.94 -27.51 6.60
N ILE A 54 -8.37 -27.62 7.81
CA ILE A 54 -7.15 -26.90 8.20
C ILE A 54 -5.94 -27.74 7.77
N ASP A 55 -5.19 -27.26 6.78
CA ASP A 55 -4.01 -27.95 6.24
C ASP A 55 -2.76 -27.60 7.08
N LEU A 56 -2.43 -28.47 8.03
CA LEU A 56 -1.41 -28.24 9.04
C LEU A 56 0.02 -28.45 8.49
N ASN A 57 0.16 -29.25 7.44
CA ASN A 57 1.45 -29.65 6.84
C ASN A 57 1.65 -29.13 5.41
N TYR A 58 0.80 -28.21 4.98
CA TYR A 58 0.90 -27.48 3.72
C TYR A 58 1.02 -28.40 2.49
N ASN A 59 0.38 -29.56 2.52
CA ASN A 59 0.39 -30.48 1.37
C ASN A 59 -0.89 -30.36 0.53
N GLY A 60 -1.89 -29.61 1.00
CA GLY A 60 -3.18 -29.43 0.37
C GLY A 60 -4.05 -30.69 0.34
N ILE A 61 -3.74 -31.72 1.11
CA ILE A 61 -4.44 -33.00 1.18
C ILE A 61 -5.04 -33.12 2.58
N LEU A 62 -6.29 -33.57 2.67
CA LEU A 62 -6.91 -33.82 3.97
C LEU A 62 -6.25 -35.05 4.62
N ASP A 63 -5.41 -34.82 5.61
CA ASP A 63 -4.69 -35.86 6.34
C ASP A 63 -5.38 -36.27 7.65
N SER A 64 -4.95 -37.41 8.20
CA SER A 64 -5.43 -37.87 9.50
C SER A 64 -5.02 -36.87 10.60
N GLY A 65 -6.02 -36.38 11.34
CA GLY A 65 -5.83 -35.43 12.43
C GLY A 65 -6.08 -33.97 12.06
N GLU A 66 -6.36 -33.68 10.79
CA GLU A 66 -6.76 -32.34 10.35
C GLU A 66 -8.27 -32.13 10.52
N PRO A 67 -8.70 -31.07 11.23
CA PRO A 67 -10.12 -30.75 11.36
C PRO A 67 -10.74 -30.43 10.01
N SER A 68 -11.90 -31.03 9.72
CA SER A 68 -12.65 -30.83 8.48
C SER A 68 -14.15 -30.63 8.70
N ALA A 69 -14.82 -29.97 7.75
CA ALA A 69 -16.27 -29.80 7.69
C ALA A 69 -16.77 -29.80 6.24
N ILE A 70 -18.05 -30.10 6.02
CA ILE A 70 -18.70 -29.99 4.71
C ILE A 70 -19.36 -28.63 4.57
N THR A 71 -19.21 -27.98 3.42
CA THR A 71 -19.86 -26.70 3.13
C THR A 71 -21.36 -26.87 2.93
N ASN A 72 -22.14 -25.97 3.52
CA ASN A 72 -23.60 -25.96 3.37
C ASN A 72 -24.05 -25.26 2.07
N LYS A 73 -25.35 -25.05 1.89
CA LYS A 73 -25.93 -24.40 0.70
C LYS A 73 -25.46 -22.96 0.50
N GLU A 74 -25.12 -22.29 1.59
CA GLU A 74 -24.55 -20.94 1.61
C GLU A 74 -23.01 -20.96 1.63
N GLY A 75 -22.38 -22.08 1.24
CA GLY A 75 -20.92 -22.25 1.19
C GLY A 75 -20.21 -22.21 2.55
N SER A 76 -20.96 -22.11 3.64
CA SER A 76 -20.44 -21.86 4.98
C SER A 76 -19.88 -23.13 5.63
N TYR A 77 -18.82 -22.97 6.41
CA TYR A 77 -18.18 -24.03 7.19
C TYR A 77 -17.63 -23.49 8.52
N SER A 78 -17.42 -24.39 9.48
CA SER A 78 -16.80 -24.07 10.78
C SER A 78 -15.82 -25.17 11.15
N LEU A 79 -14.60 -24.77 11.50
CA LEU A 79 -13.51 -25.67 11.86
C LEU A 79 -13.06 -25.38 13.30
N SER A 80 -12.58 -26.40 14.01
CA SER A 80 -12.08 -26.24 15.37
C SER A 80 -10.85 -27.09 15.59
N LEU A 81 -9.79 -26.48 16.11
CA LEU A 81 -8.51 -27.12 16.42
C LEU A 81 -8.29 -27.07 17.94
N ALA A 82 -8.09 -28.24 18.54
CA ALA A 82 -7.91 -28.40 19.97
C ALA A 82 -6.48 -28.84 20.31
N GLY A 83 -6.05 -28.55 21.54
CA GLY A 83 -4.79 -29.03 22.10
C GLY A 83 -3.64 -28.04 22.01
N ALA A 84 -2.43 -28.55 22.23
CA ALA A 84 -1.21 -27.74 22.31
C ALA A 84 -0.89 -26.97 21.02
N ASN A 85 -1.42 -27.43 19.88
CA ASN A 85 -1.24 -26.80 18.57
C ASN A 85 -2.47 -26.00 18.12
N SER A 86 -3.43 -25.71 18.99
CA SER A 86 -4.65 -24.94 18.62
C SER A 86 -4.34 -23.57 18.00
N ASP A 87 -3.20 -22.97 18.33
CA ASP A 87 -2.72 -21.73 17.69
C ASP A 87 -2.36 -21.89 16.21
N CYS A 88 -2.06 -23.09 15.73
CA CYS A 88 -1.79 -23.31 14.30
C CYS A 88 -2.95 -22.86 13.41
N ILE A 89 -4.14 -22.65 13.95
CA ILE A 89 -5.28 -22.08 13.24
C ILE A 89 -4.97 -20.70 12.60
N ASP A 90 -4.05 -19.92 13.16
CA ASP A 90 -3.62 -18.64 12.59
C ASP A 90 -2.52 -18.81 11.52
N PHE A 91 -1.84 -19.96 11.53
CA PHE A 91 -0.67 -20.29 10.72
C PHE A 91 -0.92 -21.32 9.62
N ALA A 92 -2.08 -21.96 9.61
CA ALA A 92 -2.45 -22.93 8.59
C ALA A 92 -3.39 -22.31 7.56
N PRO A 93 -3.21 -22.60 6.25
CA PRO A 93 -4.24 -22.32 5.27
C PRO A 93 -5.48 -23.19 5.52
N ILE A 94 -6.63 -22.71 5.06
CA ILE A 94 -7.85 -23.52 4.97
C ILE A 94 -8.03 -23.93 3.52
N VAL A 95 -8.10 -25.23 3.27
CA VAL A 95 -8.31 -25.78 1.94
C VAL A 95 -9.74 -26.28 1.83
N VAL A 96 -10.41 -25.90 0.74
CA VAL A 96 -11.74 -26.37 0.37
C VAL A 96 -11.59 -27.24 -0.88
N ASN A 97 -11.68 -28.55 -0.70
CA ASN A 97 -11.72 -29.51 -1.80
C ASN A 97 -13.13 -29.52 -2.39
N VAL A 98 -13.28 -29.06 -3.63
CA VAL A 98 -14.54 -29.06 -4.38
C VAL A 98 -14.59 -30.33 -5.24
N PRO A 99 -15.37 -31.35 -4.87
CA PRO A 99 -15.46 -32.60 -5.62
C PRO A 99 -16.39 -32.49 -6.83
N VAL A 100 -16.31 -33.49 -7.70
CA VAL A 100 -17.37 -33.75 -8.69
C VAL A 100 -18.70 -33.94 -7.96
N GLY A 101 -19.74 -33.27 -8.45
CA GLY A 101 -21.08 -33.31 -7.84
C GLY A 101 -21.36 -32.22 -6.79
N ALA A 102 -20.36 -31.40 -6.42
CA ALA A 102 -20.61 -30.17 -5.68
C ALA A 102 -21.49 -29.21 -6.50
N ILE A 103 -22.19 -28.30 -5.83
CA ILE A 103 -23.06 -27.31 -6.47
C ILE A 103 -22.45 -25.93 -6.28
N ASP A 104 -22.24 -25.24 -7.38
CA ASP A 104 -21.96 -23.81 -7.44
C ASP A 104 -23.29 -23.05 -7.59
N ALA A 105 -23.53 -22.08 -6.71
CA ALA A 105 -24.74 -21.26 -6.71
C ALA A 105 -24.90 -20.37 -7.97
N ASP A 106 -23.84 -20.07 -8.70
CA ASP A 106 -23.91 -19.36 -9.99
C ASP A 106 -24.54 -20.28 -11.06
N ASN A 107 -24.39 -21.60 -10.92
CA ASN A 107 -24.92 -22.61 -11.84
C ASN A 107 -25.66 -23.74 -11.08
N PRO A 108 -26.77 -23.46 -10.39
CA PRO A 108 -27.37 -24.38 -9.41
C PRO A 108 -27.92 -25.68 -10.00
N ASN A 109 -28.12 -25.73 -11.32
CA ASN A 109 -28.62 -26.90 -12.04
C ASN A 109 -27.52 -27.74 -12.70
N THR A 110 -26.25 -27.29 -12.60
CA THR A 110 -25.11 -27.92 -13.26
C THR A 110 -24.08 -28.27 -12.19
N PRO A 111 -24.03 -29.52 -11.71
CA PRO A 111 -23.02 -29.93 -10.75
C PRO A 111 -21.61 -29.78 -11.32
N ILE A 112 -20.64 -29.50 -10.45
CA ILE A 112 -19.22 -29.43 -10.80
C ILE A 112 -18.77 -30.76 -11.42
N THR A 113 -18.17 -30.68 -12.61
CA THR A 113 -17.71 -31.84 -13.40
C THR A 113 -16.20 -32.08 -13.26
N GLU A 114 -15.44 -31.05 -12.93
CA GLU A 114 -13.99 -31.13 -12.70
C GLU A 114 -13.67 -30.65 -11.28
N PRO A 115 -13.03 -31.49 -10.45
CA PRO A 115 -12.72 -31.09 -9.08
C PRO A 115 -11.62 -30.03 -9.05
N TYR A 116 -11.74 -29.09 -8.12
CA TYR A 116 -10.75 -28.04 -7.89
C TYR A 116 -10.64 -27.71 -6.41
N LYS A 117 -9.73 -26.79 -6.07
CA LYS A 117 -9.51 -26.37 -4.68
C LYS A 117 -9.61 -24.86 -4.58
N LEU A 118 -10.25 -24.41 -3.51
CA LEU A 118 -10.13 -23.04 -3.04
C LEU A 118 -9.31 -23.03 -1.75
N VAL A 119 -8.48 -22.01 -1.57
CA VAL A 119 -7.60 -21.91 -0.41
C VAL A 119 -7.67 -20.51 0.19
N PHE A 120 -7.89 -20.46 1.50
CA PHE A 120 -7.73 -19.26 2.28
C PHE A 120 -6.33 -19.30 2.93
N PRO A 121 -5.48 -18.28 2.73
CA PRO A 121 -4.15 -18.28 3.33
C PRO A 121 -4.25 -18.21 4.86
N PRO A 122 -3.17 -18.50 5.60
CA PRO A 122 -3.16 -18.39 7.06
C PRO A 122 -3.69 -17.02 7.51
N ALA A 123 -4.56 -17.01 8.52
CA ALA A 123 -5.29 -15.81 8.91
C ALA A 123 -4.39 -14.61 9.27
N MET A 124 -3.16 -14.86 9.72
CA MET A 124 -2.18 -13.80 10.00
C MET A 124 -1.76 -13.02 8.74
N THR A 125 -1.89 -13.60 7.55
CA THR A 125 -1.28 -13.08 6.32
C THR A 125 -2.11 -11.98 5.66
N LEU A 126 -3.43 -12.00 5.82
CA LEU A 126 -4.32 -11.03 5.22
C LEU A 126 -4.56 -9.84 6.14
N SER A 127 -4.68 -8.66 5.53
CA SER A 127 -5.00 -7.42 6.24
C SER A 127 -6.49 -7.29 6.60
N SER A 128 -7.34 -8.26 6.21
CA SER A 128 -8.79 -8.25 6.44
C SER A 128 -9.14 -8.61 7.89
N GLU A 129 -10.04 -7.84 8.49
CA GLU A 129 -10.52 -8.02 9.86
C GLU A 129 -11.81 -8.85 9.94
N HIS A 130 -12.27 -9.43 8.83
CA HIS A 130 -13.49 -10.24 8.83
C HIS A 130 -13.37 -11.45 9.75
N GLU A 131 -14.35 -11.64 10.64
CA GLU A 131 -14.44 -12.84 11.48
C GLU A 131 -14.64 -14.10 10.62
N ILE A 132 -15.44 -13.96 9.57
CA ILE A 132 -15.72 -15.02 8.59
C ILE A 132 -14.73 -14.91 7.44
N LYS A 133 -14.01 -16.00 7.15
CA LYS A 133 -12.98 -16.04 6.11
C LYS A 133 -13.56 -16.43 4.76
N SER A 134 -13.57 -15.49 3.81
CA SER A 134 -13.99 -15.74 2.42
C SER A 134 -12.89 -16.48 1.67
N THR A 135 -13.14 -17.76 1.37
CA THR A 135 -12.23 -18.64 0.63
C THR A 135 -12.59 -18.59 -0.86
N THR A 136 -11.78 -17.89 -1.66
CA THR A 136 -12.12 -17.51 -3.04
C THR A 136 -11.00 -17.89 -4.02
N PRO A 137 -11.26 -17.88 -5.34
CA PRO A 137 -10.21 -18.00 -6.35
C PRO A 137 -9.05 -17.01 -6.14
N LEU A 138 -9.36 -15.79 -5.70
CA LEU A 138 -8.36 -14.76 -5.42
C LEU A 138 -7.46 -15.14 -4.23
N THR A 139 -8.04 -15.56 -3.09
CA THR A 139 -7.25 -15.99 -1.93
C THR A 139 -6.41 -17.22 -2.24
N THR A 140 -6.90 -18.08 -3.14
CA THR A 140 -6.22 -19.28 -3.61
C THR A 140 -4.96 -18.92 -4.38
N VAL A 141 -5.07 -18.00 -5.35
CA VAL A 141 -3.94 -17.55 -6.16
C VAL A 141 -2.87 -16.89 -5.29
N LEU A 142 -3.27 -16.07 -4.32
CA LEU A 142 -2.35 -15.45 -3.38
C LEU A 142 -1.61 -16.50 -2.53
N TRP A 143 -2.35 -17.45 -1.94
CA TRP A 143 -1.73 -18.49 -1.12
C TRP A 143 -0.77 -19.36 -1.91
N ASN A 144 -1.12 -19.78 -3.13
CA ASN A 144 -0.25 -20.61 -3.97
C ASN A 144 1.14 -19.97 -4.16
N GLN A 145 1.19 -18.65 -4.33
CA GLN A 145 2.45 -17.92 -4.45
C GLN A 145 3.23 -17.86 -3.13
N ILE A 146 2.54 -17.61 -2.02
CA ILE A 146 3.16 -17.57 -0.69
C ILE A 146 3.70 -18.96 -0.30
N GLN A 147 2.90 -20.01 -0.48
CA GLN A 147 3.25 -21.38 -0.14
C GLN A 147 4.47 -21.85 -0.93
N GLU A 148 4.56 -21.54 -2.23
CA GLU A 148 5.72 -21.86 -3.04
C GLU A 148 7.00 -21.20 -2.50
N ASP A 149 6.93 -19.93 -2.07
CA ASP A 149 8.04 -19.20 -1.45
C ASP A 149 8.44 -19.81 -0.09
N LEU A 150 7.44 -20.16 0.74
CA LEU A 150 7.64 -20.82 2.02
C LEU A 150 8.33 -22.18 1.86
N HIS A 151 7.88 -23.01 0.91
CA HIS A 151 8.46 -24.31 0.62
C HIS A 151 9.91 -24.19 0.14
N LYS A 152 10.22 -23.21 -0.72
CA LYS A 152 11.62 -22.90 -1.12
C LYS A 152 12.48 -22.51 0.08
N GLY A 153 11.89 -21.84 1.07
CA GLY A 153 12.51 -21.52 2.36
C GLY A 153 12.55 -22.67 3.38
N GLY A 154 12.05 -23.87 3.03
CA GLY A 154 12.00 -25.04 3.92
C GLY A 154 10.88 -25.00 4.98
N ILE A 155 9.92 -24.08 4.84
CA ILE A 155 8.75 -23.98 5.71
C ILE A 155 7.58 -24.72 5.06
N THR A 156 7.24 -25.89 5.58
CA THR A 156 6.22 -26.80 5.04
C THR A 156 5.16 -27.14 6.08
N SER A 157 5.00 -26.35 7.15
CA SER A 157 3.95 -26.60 8.14
C SER A 157 3.61 -25.37 8.96
N CYS A 158 2.43 -25.39 9.58
CA CYS A 158 1.97 -24.34 10.49
C CYS A 158 2.93 -24.13 11.67
N THR A 159 3.53 -25.20 12.19
CA THR A 159 4.44 -25.14 13.35
C THR A 159 5.79 -24.52 12.97
N GLN A 160 6.28 -24.82 11.77
CA GLN A 160 7.48 -24.20 11.22
C GLN A 160 7.25 -22.71 10.94
N LEU A 161 6.12 -22.35 10.30
CA LEU A 161 5.80 -20.95 10.06
C LEU A 161 5.65 -20.19 11.38
N LYS A 162 4.94 -20.75 12.37
CA LYS A 162 4.77 -20.18 13.73
C LYS A 162 6.10 -19.88 14.41
N SER A 163 7.13 -20.69 14.17
CA SER A 163 8.46 -20.49 14.75
C SER A 163 9.32 -19.49 13.96
N ALA A 164 9.01 -19.29 12.67
CA ALA A 164 9.80 -18.46 11.76
C ALA A 164 9.34 -16.98 11.74
N VAL A 165 9.47 -16.28 12.88
CA VAL A 165 8.98 -14.90 13.06
C VAL A 165 9.45 -13.92 11.97
N ASN A 166 10.73 -13.98 11.59
CA ASN A 166 11.26 -13.13 10.52
C ASN A 166 10.61 -13.41 9.15
N THR A 167 10.22 -14.66 8.89
CA THR A 167 9.52 -15.05 7.68
C THR A 167 8.06 -14.59 7.73
N GLN A 168 7.41 -14.71 8.88
CA GLN A 168 6.06 -14.17 9.10
C GLN A 168 6.03 -12.67 8.80
N ASP A 169 6.93 -11.89 9.39
CA ASP A 169 7.02 -10.45 9.18
C ASP A 169 7.20 -10.11 7.71
N LYS A 170 8.09 -10.83 7.00
CA LYS A 170 8.31 -10.63 5.56
C LYS A 170 7.05 -10.95 4.75
N VAL A 171 6.33 -12.04 5.05
CA VAL A 171 5.09 -12.39 4.34
C VAL A 171 4.03 -11.33 4.60
N ILE A 172 3.79 -10.97 5.85
CA ILE A 172 2.78 -9.97 6.27
C ILE A 172 3.07 -8.62 5.61
N GLN A 173 4.32 -8.14 5.64
CA GLN A 173 4.67 -6.87 5.04
C GLN A 173 4.49 -6.87 3.51
N ASN A 174 4.87 -7.96 2.83
CA ASN A 174 4.70 -8.05 1.38
C ASN A 174 3.22 -8.06 0.98
N VAL A 175 2.39 -8.85 1.67
CA VAL A 175 0.94 -8.90 1.42
C VAL A 175 0.30 -7.56 1.72
N LYS A 176 0.56 -6.97 2.90
CA LYS A 176 0.02 -5.66 3.29
C LYS A 176 0.38 -4.56 2.29
N GLN A 177 1.61 -4.52 1.80
CA GLN A 177 2.01 -3.54 0.81
C GLN A 177 1.32 -3.76 -0.54
N LEU A 178 1.13 -5.01 -0.97
CA LEU A 178 0.37 -5.32 -2.19
C LEU A 178 -1.10 -4.91 -2.04
N ASP A 179 -1.74 -5.30 -0.94
CA ASP A 179 -3.12 -4.95 -0.59
C ASP A 179 -3.34 -3.43 -0.66
N GLN A 180 -2.44 -2.66 -0.04
CA GLN A 180 -2.51 -1.20 -0.04
C GLN A 180 -2.40 -0.61 -1.45
N ARG A 181 -1.52 -1.15 -2.30
CA ARG A 181 -1.36 -0.66 -3.68
C ARG A 181 -2.58 -0.97 -4.54
N ILE A 182 -3.17 -2.17 -4.39
CA ILE A 182 -4.41 -2.53 -5.09
C ILE A 182 -5.55 -1.63 -4.62
N ALA A 183 -5.71 -1.44 -3.30
CA ALA A 183 -6.75 -0.60 -2.74
C ALA A 183 -6.65 0.86 -3.21
N GLN A 184 -5.43 1.41 -3.24
CA GLN A 184 -5.17 2.77 -3.75
C GLN A 184 -5.45 2.88 -5.25
N ARG A 185 -5.10 1.86 -6.03
CA ARG A 185 -5.28 1.87 -7.48
C ARG A 185 -6.75 1.87 -7.86
N TYR A 186 -7.53 0.99 -7.27
CA TYR A 186 -8.93 0.79 -7.63
C TYR A 186 -9.91 1.56 -6.77
N ASN A 187 -9.41 2.21 -5.72
CA ASN A 187 -10.21 2.87 -4.71
C ASN A 187 -11.25 1.93 -4.05
N ILE A 188 -10.86 0.67 -3.86
CA ILE A 188 -11.66 -0.39 -3.23
C ILE A 188 -10.94 -0.83 -1.97
N ALA A 189 -11.64 -0.86 -0.85
CA ALA A 189 -11.05 -1.21 0.43
C ALA A 189 -10.66 -2.69 0.49
N VAL A 190 -9.57 -3.01 1.20
CA VAL A 190 -8.99 -4.38 1.25
C VAL A 190 -9.96 -5.40 1.83
N ASP A 191 -10.80 -4.98 2.78
CA ASP A 191 -11.88 -5.77 3.37
C ASP A 191 -12.90 -6.24 2.33
N LYS A 192 -13.25 -5.38 1.36
CA LYS A 192 -14.11 -5.73 0.23
C LYS A 192 -13.45 -6.68 -0.76
N ILE A 193 -12.15 -6.49 -1.03
CA ILE A 193 -11.40 -7.34 -1.98
C ILE A 193 -11.38 -8.80 -1.50
N TYR A 194 -11.20 -9.01 -0.20
CA TYR A 194 -11.25 -10.35 0.43
C TYR A 194 -12.59 -10.65 1.09
N GLY A 195 -13.64 -9.90 0.72
CA GLY A 195 -14.96 -9.96 1.30
C GLY A 195 -15.84 -11.06 0.73
N ASP A 196 -17.09 -11.08 1.16
CA ASP A 196 -18.14 -11.91 0.57
C ASP A 196 -18.91 -11.06 -0.45
N PHE A 197 -18.38 -11.03 -1.68
CA PHE A 197 -18.91 -10.20 -2.76
C PHE A 197 -20.34 -10.61 -3.18
N ILE A 198 -20.73 -11.87 -2.97
CA ILE A 198 -22.09 -12.36 -3.26
C ILE A 198 -23.08 -11.77 -2.26
N LYS A 199 -22.76 -11.85 -0.96
CA LYS A 199 -23.61 -11.27 0.08
C LYS A 199 -23.72 -9.75 -0.04
N GLU A 200 -22.64 -9.09 -0.43
CA GLU A 200 -22.60 -7.64 -0.64
C GLU A 200 -23.30 -7.20 -1.94
N LYS A 201 -23.56 -8.13 -2.88
CA LYS A 201 -24.13 -7.86 -4.21
C LYS A 201 -23.29 -6.85 -5.01
N ASP A 202 -21.97 -6.99 -4.94
CA ASP A 202 -21.02 -6.10 -5.60
C ASP A 202 -20.38 -6.79 -6.82
N ASP A 203 -21.16 -6.90 -7.90
CA ASP A 203 -20.74 -7.55 -9.16
C ASP A 203 -19.48 -6.90 -9.76
N THR A 204 -19.28 -5.61 -9.51
CA THR A 204 -18.11 -4.88 -10.01
C THR A 204 -16.84 -5.34 -9.32
N VAL A 205 -16.85 -5.44 -7.98
CA VAL A 205 -15.72 -5.96 -7.21
C VAL A 205 -15.46 -7.43 -7.55
N TYR A 206 -16.50 -8.25 -7.73
CA TYR A 206 -16.35 -9.64 -8.14
C TYR A 206 -15.62 -9.78 -9.48
N GLN A 207 -16.10 -9.09 -10.52
CA GLN A 207 -15.49 -9.12 -11.85
C GLN A 207 -14.05 -8.58 -11.84
N LEU A 208 -13.80 -7.51 -11.08
CA LEU A 208 -12.45 -7.00 -10.89
C LEU A 208 -11.54 -8.04 -10.22
N ALA A 209 -12.00 -8.68 -9.14
CA ALA A 209 -11.23 -9.70 -8.42
C ALA A 209 -10.88 -10.87 -9.34
N GLN A 210 -11.85 -11.36 -10.13
CA GLN A 210 -11.62 -12.41 -11.12
C GLN A 210 -10.58 -12.01 -12.16
N LYS A 211 -10.76 -10.82 -12.78
CA LYS A 211 -9.85 -10.33 -13.82
C LYS A 211 -8.44 -10.08 -13.28
N MET A 212 -8.30 -9.65 -12.03
CA MET A 212 -7.01 -9.33 -11.41
C MET A 212 -6.20 -10.53 -10.94
N MET A 213 -6.77 -11.75 -10.89
CA MET A 213 -6.04 -12.93 -10.39
C MET A 213 -4.72 -13.20 -11.13
N PRO A 214 -4.65 -13.23 -12.48
CA PRO A 214 -3.39 -13.46 -13.18
C PRO A 214 -2.36 -12.35 -12.92
N ALA A 215 -2.84 -11.10 -12.80
CA ALA A 215 -2.02 -9.94 -12.49
C ALA A 215 -1.44 -10.03 -11.08
N ILE A 216 -2.22 -10.41 -10.08
CA ILE A 216 -1.74 -10.58 -8.70
C ILE A 216 -0.68 -11.68 -8.62
N LYS A 217 -0.93 -12.81 -9.29
CA LYS A 217 0.04 -13.91 -9.40
C LYS A 217 1.37 -13.44 -9.99
N LYS A 218 1.32 -12.75 -11.14
CA LYS A 218 2.51 -12.25 -11.83
C LYS A 218 3.23 -11.17 -11.03
N SER A 219 2.48 -10.26 -10.39
CA SER A 219 3.00 -9.20 -9.52
C SER A 219 3.81 -9.76 -8.37
N TYR A 220 3.31 -10.79 -7.70
CA TYR A 220 4.03 -11.45 -6.61
C TYR A 220 5.34 -12.07 -7.09
N SER A 221 5.29 -12.85 -8.17
CA SER A 221 6.46 -13.53 -8.74
C SER A 221 7.56 -12.55 -9.18
N ASP A 222 7.19 -11.48 -9.88
CA ASP A 222 8.14 -10.47 -10.34
C ASP A 222 8.65 -9.58 -9.21
N THR A 223 7.81 -9.32 -8.19
CA THR A 223 8.22 -8.64 -6.96
C THR A 223 9.34 -9.41 -6.26
N LYS A 224 9.21 -10.74 -6.13
CA LYS A 224 10.27 -11.56 -5.52
C LYS A 224 11.55 -11.52 -6.33
N SER A 225 11.44 -11.59 -7.64
CA SER A 225 12.58 -11.51 -8.56
C SER A 225 13.32 -10.18 -8.45
N ILE A 226 12.60 -9.05 -8.39
CA ILE A 226 13.23 -7.73 -8.24
C ILE A 226 13.79 -7.49 -6.84
N GLN A 227 13.16 -8.04 -5.79
CA GLN A 227 13.68 -7.97 -4.43
C GLN A 227 15.01 -8.73 -4.28
N ALA A 228 15.14 -9.90 -4.93
CA ALA A 228 16.36 -10.70 -4.85
C ALA A 228 17.60 -9.97 -5.38
N VAL A 229 17.45 -9.16 -6.44
CA VAL A 229 18.54 -8.36 -7.02
C VAL A 229 18.66 -6.95 -6.42
N ASN A 230 17.74 -6.56 -5.52
CA ASN A 230 17.73 -5.26 -4.83
C ASN A 230 17.60 -5.42 -3.31
N ALA A 231 18.40 -6.31 -2.70
CA ALA A 231 18.29 -6.66 -1.28
C ALA A 231 18.47 -5.48 -0.29
N GLY A 232 19.08 -4.37 -0.73
CA GLY A 232 19.23 -3.14 0.06
C GLY A 232 18.17 -2.07 -0.19
N ALA A 233 17.19 -2.31 -1.06
CA ALA A 233 16.15 -1.35 -1.35
C ALA A 233 15.15 -1.23 -0.19
N HIS A 234 14.73 0.00 0.10
CA HIS A 234 13.62 0.26 1.02
C HIS A 234 12.29 -0.25 0.45
N GLN A 235 12.13 -0.17 -0.88
CA GLN A 235 11.01 -0.75 -1.62
C GLN A 235 11.53 -1.32 -2.94
N ALA A 236 11.10 -2.54 -3.28
CA ALA A 236 11.31 -3.13 -4.59
C ALA A 236 10.10 -4.01 -4.89
N TYR A 237 9.30 -3.62 -5.90
CA TYR A 237 8.10 -4.36 -6.27
C TYR A 237 7.75 -4.19 -7.75
N VAL A 238 6.95 -5.12 -8.23
CA VAL A 238 6.32 -5.08 -9.56
C VAL A 238 4.83 -5.30 -9.37
N ASP A 239 4.02 -4.41 -9.95
CA ASP A 239 2.56 -4.54 -9.98
C ASP A 239 2.08 -4.64 -11.43
N TYR A 240 1.19 -5.59 -11.67
CA TYR A 240 0.38 -5.62 -12.87
C TYR A 240 -1.03 -5.15 -12.52
N TYR A 241 -1.60 -4.30 -13.34
CA TYR A 241 -2.96 -3.80 -13.12
C TYR A 241 -3.71 -3.63 -14.44
N TRP A 242 -5.01 -3.90 -14.35
CA TRP A 242 -5.96 -3.64 -15.42
C TRP A 242 -6.50 -2.22 -15.29
N LYS A 243 -6.43 -1.44 -16.36
CA LYS A 243 -7.10 -0.15 -16.49
C LYS A 243 -8.37 -0.35 -17.31
N TYR A 244 -9.52 -0.12 -16.69
CA TYR A 244 -10.85 -0.24 -17.33
C TYR A 244 -11.50 1.10 -17.68
N TRP A 245 -10.94 2.20 -17.17
CA TRP A 245 -11.46 3.54 -17.36
C TRP A 245 -10.32 4.55 -17.51
N ASP A 246 -10.46 5.48 -18.45
CA ASP A 246 -9.56 6.61 -18.63
C ASP A 246 -10.20 7.89 -18.10
N ASP A 247 -9.72 8.38 -16.96
CA ASP A 247 -10.27 9.57 -16.31
C ASP A 247 -10.03 10.88 -17.07
N VAL A 248 -9.04 10.92 -17.95
CA VAL A 248 -8.71 12.11 -18.75
C VAL A 248 -9.63 12.16 -19.96
N LYS A 249 -9.74 11.05 -20.70
CA LYS A 249 -10.57 10.95 -21.90
C LYS A 249 -12.03 10.63 -21.58
N LYS A 250 -12.37 10.36 -20.31
CA LYS A 250 -13.71 10.00 -19.81
C LYS A 250 -14.36 8.86 -20.62
N GLN A 251 -13.60 7.80 -20.86
CA GLN A 251 -14.03 6.66 -21.65
C GLN A 251 -13.56 5.32 -21.07
N GLN A 252 -14.27 4.24 -21.39
CA GLN A 252 -13.82 2.89 -21.10
C GLN A 252 -12.57 2.54 -21.91
N VAL A 253 -11.68 1.77 -21.29
CA VAL A 253 -10.49 1.21 -21.93
C VAL A 253 -10.34 -0.23 -21.47
N ASP A 254 -9.56 -1.03 -22.18
CA ASP A 254 -9.23 -2.40 -21.76
C ASP A 254 -7.74 -2.61 -21.99
N LYS A 255 -6.94 -2.20 -21.00
CA LYS A 255 -5.48 -2.19 -21.11
C LYS A 255 -4.83 -2.72 -19.86
N TRP A 256 -3.72 -3.41 -20.04
CA TRP A 256 -2.89 -3.93 -18.97
C TRP A 256 -1.62 -3.13 -18.84
N TYR A 257 -1.19 -2.96 -17.60
CA TYR A 257 0.00 -2.20 -17.29
C TYR A 257 0.87 -2.93 -16.28
N LYS A 258 2.18 -2.73 -16.40
CA LYS A 258 3.21 -3.18 -15.48
C LYS A 258 3.91 -1.98 -14.88
N VAL A 259 3.92 -1.89 -13.56
CA VAL A 259 4.65 -0.89 -12.78
C VAL A 259 5.83 -1.56 -12.11
N ILE A 260 7.01 -0.96 -12.22
CA ILE A 260 8.22 -1.39 -11.53
C ILE A 260 8.68 -0.24 -10.65
N THR A 261 8.82 -0.48 -9.35
CA THR A 261 9.33 0.52 -8.40
C THR A 261 10.51 -0.06 -7.63
N VAL A 262 11.65 0.63 -7.68
CA VAL A 262 12.81 0.38 -6.82
C VAL A 262 13.21 1.68 -6.15
N MET A 263 13.24 1.67 -4.83
CA MET A 263 13.59 2.83 -4.03
C MET A 263 14.62 2.46 -2.96
N THR A 264 15.70 3.21 -2.94
CA THR A 264 16.74 3.23 -1.90
C THR A 264 16.68 4.58 -1.19
N ASP A 265 17.61 4.82 -0.28
CA ASP A 265 17.78 6.12 0.37
C ASP A 265 18.04 7.25 -0.64
N THR A 266 18.92 6.99 -1.61
CA THR A 266 19.42 8.01 -2.55
C THR A 266 18.88 7.89 -3.96
N LYS A 267 18.12 6.84 -4.29
CA LYS A 267 17.61 6.60 -5.64
C LYS A 267 16.19 6.06 -5.65
N LEU A 268 15.35 6.62 -6.53
CA LEU A 268 14.07 6.05 -6.95
C LEU A 268 14.12 5.75 -8.45
N VAL A 269 13.64 4.58 -8.84
CA VAL A 269 13.32 4.21 -10.21
C VAL A 269 11.87 3.75 -10.22
N HIS A 270 11.03 4.41 -11.02
CA HIS A 270 9.65 4.02 -11.27
C HIS A 270 9.44 3.93 -12.77
N LYS A 271 8.94 2.79 -13.26
CA LYS A 271 8.62 2.57 -14.68
C LYS A 271 7.22 2.03 -14.81
N GLU A 272 6.49 2.50 -15.80
CA GLU A 272 5.17 2.02 -16.17
C GLU A 272 5.18 1.67 -17.66
N TYR A 273 4.74 0.45 -17.97
CA TYR A 273 4.59 -0.04 -19.33
C TYR A 273 3.13 -0.46 -19.57
N GLU A 274 2.59 -0.15 -20.74
CA GLU A 274 1.49 -0.93 -21.30
C GLU A 274 2.03 -2.32 -21.68
N VAL A 275 1.29 -3.38 -21.35
CA VAL A 275 1.69 -4.77 -21.60
C VAL A 275 0.60 -5.54 -22.34
N SER A 276 0.97 -6.66 -22.96
CA SER A 276 0.02 -7.60 -23.57
C SER A 276 -0.95 -8.20 -22.53
N GLU A 277 -2.09 -8.71 -22.99
CA GLU A 277 -3.13 -9.30 -22.13
C GLU A 277 -2.64 -10.51 -21.32
N ASP A 278 -1.68 -11.28 -21.87
CA ASP A 278 -1.01 -12.38 -21.17
C ASP A 278 0.04 -11.92 -20.14
N LEU A 279 0.23 -10.60 -20.00
CA LEU A 279 1.15 -9.93 -19.09
C LEU A 279 2.64 -10.25 -19.34
N GLN A 280 2.99 -10.80 -20.51
CA GLN A 280 4.37 -11.22 -20.82
C GLN A 280 5.17 -10.16 -21.58
N THR A 281 4.53 -9.39 -22.45
CA THR A 281 5.22 -8.52 -23.41
C THR A 281 5.02 -7.06 -23.03
N GLU A 282 6.11 -6.33 -22.83
CA GLU A 282 6.10 -4.86 -22.70
C GLU A 282 5.88 -4.23 -24.09
N LEU A 283 4.77 -3.51 -24.24
CA LEU A 283 4.34 -2.93 -25.52
C LEU A 283 4.78 -1.47 -25.68
N LEU A 284 4.63 -0.68 -24.62
CA LEU A 284 4.92 0.76 -24.66
C LEU A 284 5.30 1.26 -23.28
N LEU A 285 6.45 1.95 -23.17
CA LEU A 285 6.78 2.71 -21.97
C LEU A 285 5.85 3.92 -21.88
N THR A 286 4.95 3.94 -20.89
CA THR A 286 3.98 5.03 -20.71
C THR A 286 4.50 6.10 -19.77
N ARG A 287 5.31 5.72 -18.78
CA ARG A 287 5.94 6.64 -17.84
C ARG A 287 7.24 6.08 -17.29
N GLN A 288 8.27 6.92 -17.14
CA GLN A 288 9.45 6.58 -16.35
C GLN A 288 9.86 7.78 -15.52
N THR A 289 10.23 7.52 -14.26
CA THR A 289 10.69 8.50 -13.29
C THR A 289 11.97 7.97 -12.65
N GLU A 290 13.04 8.76 -12.67
CA GLU A 290 14.23 8.50 -11.87
C GLU A 290 14.57 9.71 -11.03
N ARG A 291 14.71 9.51 -9.72
CA ARG A 291 15.17 10.52 -8.78
C ARG A 291 16.48 10.09 -8.16
N ASN A 292 17.49 10.94 -8.20
CA ASN A 292 18.75 10.79 -7.47
C ASN A 292 18.81 11.84 -6.36
N THR A 293 19.28 11.46 -5.18
CA THR A 293 19.29 12.29 -3.97
C THR A 293 20.66 12.28 -3.31
N GLN A 294 21.09 13.44 -2.83
CA GLN A 294 22.31 13.63 -2.07
C GLN A 294 21.96 14.27 -0.73
N HIS A 295 22.36 13.64 0.37
CA HIS A 295 22.17 14.15 1.72
C HIS A 295 23.41 14.96 2.13
N LYS A 296 23.22 16.23 2.53
CA LYS A 296 24.32 17.13 2.88
C LYS A 296 23.98 18.07 4.03
N ASP A 297 24.58 17.85 5.20
CA ASP A 297 24.55 18.74 6.37
C ASP A 297 23.14 19.24 6.76
N GLY A 298 22.16 18.31 6.69
CA GLY A 298 20.74 18.57 6.97
C GLY A 298 19.98 19.27 5.85
N LEU A 299 20.49 19.20 4.63
CA LEU A 299 19.84 19.58 3.39
C LEU A 299 19.83 18.36 2.46
N ASP A 300 18.70 18.09 1.84
CA ASP A 300 18.57 17.07 0.81
C ASP A 300 18.53 17.76 -0.55
N TYR A 301 19.44 17.38 -1.43
CA TYR A 301 19.37 17.72 -2.85
C TYR A 301 18.73 16.56 -3.59
N SER A 302 17.79 16.83 -4.49
CA SER A 302 17.30 15.80 -5.40
C SER A 302 17.14 16.30 -6.84
N LYS A 303 17.45 15.42 -7.80
CA LYS A 303 17.18 15.62 -9.22
C LYS A 303 16.27 14.51 -9.69
N ASN A 304 15.11 14.88 -10.23
CA ASN A 304 14.11 14.00 -10.78
C ASN A 304 13.98 14.23 -12.30
N ALA A 305 14.11 13.17 -13.09
CA ALA A 305 13.75 13.16 -14.49
C ALA A 305 12.51 12.28 -14.67
N THR A 306 11.47 12.80 -15.30
CA THR A 306 10.24 12.05 -15.58
C THR A 306 9.84 12.21 -17.03
N ILE A 307 9.52 11.10 -17.70
CA ILE A 307 8.83 11.11 -18.99
C ILE A 307 7.42 10.55 -18.88
N TRP A 308 6.50 11.04 -19.70
CA TRP A 308 5.23 10.36 -20.01
C TRP A 308 4.90 10.48 -21.49
N VAL A 309 4.31 9.41 -22.02
CA VAL A 309 4.02 9.28 -23.45
C VAL A 309 2.90 10.23 -23.88
N ARG A 310 3.00 10.74 -25.11
CA ARG A 310 2.00 11.58 -25.79
C ARG A 310 1.26 10.76 -26.85
N ASP A 311 0.16 11.31 -27.37
CA ASP A 311 -0.64 10.63 -28.40
C ASP A 311 0.15 10.38 -29.71
N ASP A 312 1.15 11.22 -30.03
CA ASP A 312 2.06 11.06 -31.17
C ASP A 312 3.24 10.09 -30.91
N LYS A 313 3.23 9.41 -29.76
CA LYS A 313 4.28 8.48 -29.28
C LYS A 313 5.63 9.14 -29.02
N THR A 314 5.72 10.47 -28.99
CA THR A 314 6.85 11.18 -28.36
C THR A 314 6.64 11.28 -26.85
N TYR A 315 7.64 11.78 -26.11
CA TYR A 315 7.55 11.93 -24.66
C TYR A 315 7.57 13.41 -24.26
N THR A 316 6.71 13.76 -23.30
CA THR A 316 6.95 14.96 -22.50
C THR A 316 7.97 14.58 -21.43
N CYS A 317 9.05 15.35 -21.33
CA CYS A 317 10.08 15.22 -20.31
C CYS A 317 9.97 16.37 -19.31
N ASP A 318 9.86 16.05 -18.03
CA ASP A 318 9.89 16.96 -16.89
C ASP A 318 11.17 16.72 -16.10
N ILE A 319 11.97 17.78 -15.95
CA ILE A 319 13.15 17.79 -15.09
C ILE A 319 12.85 18.66 -13.89
N GLN A 320 12.93 18.08 -12.71
CA GLN A 320 12.82 18.79 -11.44
C GLN A 320 14.14 18.68 -10.67
N GLU A 321 14.52 19.78 -10.04
CA GLU A 321 15.65 19.85 -9.12
C GLU A 321 15.19 20.52 -7.84
N SER A 322 15.42 19.87 -6.69
CA SER A 322 14.97 20.33 -5.39
C SER A 322 16.11 20.42 -4.37
N LEU A 323 16.04 21.43 -3.52
CA LEU A 323 16.76 21.54 -2.26
C LEU A 323 15.72 21.55 -1.13
N ASP A 324 15.87 20.68 -0.14
CA ASP A 324 14.91 20.47 0.94
C ASP A 324 15.61 20.52 2.30
N GLN A 325 15.18 21.39 3.20
CA GLN A 325 15.67 21.34 4.58
C GLN A 325 15.15 20.10 5.30
N VAL A 326 16.05 19.36 5.93
CA VAL A 326 15.68 18.24 6.80
C VAL A 326 15.09 18.78 8.11
N VAL A 327 13.99 18.20 8.56
CA VAL A 327 13.33 18.51 9.84
C VAL A 327 14.29 18.19 11.00
N ARG A 328 14.37 19.07 12.01
CA ARG A 328 15.19 18.86 13.20
C ARG A 328 14.36 19.05 14.48
N PRO A 329 14.79 18.49 15.63
CA PRO A 329 14.09 18.66 16.91
C PRO A 329 13.86 20.12 17.32
N ASP A 330 14.79 21.00 16.96
CA ASP A 330 14.80 22.45 17.24
C ASP A 330 14.25 23.30 16.08
N ALA A 331 13.96 22.68 14.94
CA ALA A 331 13.48 23.37 13.73
C ALA A 331 12.47 22.51 12.97
N LEU A 332 11.21 22.58 13.41
CA LEU A 332 10.07 21.91 12.79
C LEU A 332 9.54 22.63 11.54
N THR A 333 9.87 23.92 11.39
CA THR A 333 9.63 24.65 10.14
C THR A 333 10.81 24.41 9.20
N THR A 334 10.48 24.04 7.97
CA THR A 334 11.43 23.70 6.92
C THR A 334 11.06 24.44 5.65
N TYR A 335 12.09 24.74 4.85
CA TYR A 335 11.94 25.38 3.57
C TYR A 335 12.49 24.49 2.47
N SER A 336 11.84 24.55 1.31
CA SER A 336 12.30 23.88 0.10
C SER A 336 12.26 24.85 -1.09
N LEU A 337 13.12 24.58 -2.06
CA LEU A 337 13.11 25.24 -3.36
C LEU A 337 13.15 24.16 -4.43
N THR A 338 12.22 24.19 -5.38
CA THR A 338 12.18 23.26 -6.51
C THR A 338 12.15 24.04 -7.83
N ASN A 339 13.08 23.74 -8.72
CA ASN A 339 13.05 24.23 -10.09
C ASN A 339 12.49 23.14 -11.01
N SER A 340 11.63 23.51 -11.97
CA SER A 340 11.09 22.55 -12.95
C SER A 340 11.06 23.11 -14.37
N SER A 341 11.29 22.24 -15.34
CA SER A 341 11.24 22.58 -16.76
C SER A 341 10.74 21.41 -17.59
N TYR A 342 10.00 21.71 -18.67
CA TYR A 342 9.40 20.72 -19.54
C TYR A 342 9.98 20.81 -20.97
N THR A 343 10.23 19.66 -21.58
CA THR A 343 10.69 19.52 -22.97
C THR A 343 9.98 18.37 -23.66
N GLN A 344 10.10 18.28 -24.99
CA GLN A 344 9.70 17.11 -25.74
C GLN A 344 10.94 16.32 -26.13
N GLU A 345 10.93 15.02 -25.87
CA GLU A 345 12.08 14.15 -26.08
C GLU A 345 11.64 12.86 -26.79
N PRO A 346 12.51 12.25 -27.62
CA PRO A 346 12.17 11.03 -28.34
C PRO A 346 12.19 9.78 -27.46
N ASP A 347 12.98 9.79 -26.38
CA ASP A 347 13.19 8.62 -25.52
C ASP A 347 13.65 9.01 -24.10
N TRP A 348 13.76 7.98 -23.25
CA TRP A 348 14.23 8.12 -21.87
C TRP A 348 15.67 8.63 -21.78
N ALA A 349 16.59 8.15 -22.62
CA ALA A 349 18.00 8.53 -22.54
C ALA A 349 18.19 10.03 -22.80
N SER A 350 17.45 10.55 -23.77
CA SER A 350 17.41 11.97 -24.12
C SER A 350 16.90 12.80 -22.94
N CYS A 351 15.80 12.38 -22.29
CA CYS A 351 15.28 13.07 -21.12
C CYS A 351 16.20 12.99 -19.89
N ALA A 352 16.67 11.79 -19.52
CA ALA A 352 17.46 11.56 -18.32
C ALA A 352 18.79 12.34 -18.30
N SER A 353 19.32 12.67 -19.49
CA SER A 353 20.54 13.47 -19.64
C SER A 353 20.34 14.97 -19.41
N LYS A 354 19.09 15.46 -19.36
CA LYS A 354 18.77 16.88 -19.26
C LYS A 354 19.02 17.41 -17.84
N SER A 355 19.14 18.73 -17.80
CA SER A 355 19.12 19.55 -16.59
C SER A 355 17.94 20.52 -16.68
N VAL A 356 17.68 21.29 -15.63
CA VAL A 356 16.62 22.29 -15.65
C VAL A 356 16.91 23.30 -16.78
N GLY A 357 15.99 23.39 -17.74
CA GLY A 357 16.13 24.16 -18.97
C GLY A 357 15.83 25.66 -18.82
N ALA A 358 15.96 26.39 -19.93
CA ALA A 358 15.57 27.80 -19.98
C ALA A 358 14.06 27.98 -19.78
N GLY A 359 13.65 29.09 -19.16
CA GLY A 359 12.23 29.37 -18.87
C GLY A 359 11.64 28.50 -17.76
N TYR A 360 12.48 27.88 -16.93
CA TYR A 360 12.05 27.07 -15.79
C TYR A 360 11.14 27.84 -14.82
N ALA A 361 10.27 27.10 -14.14
CA ALA A 361 9.53 27.59 -13.00
C ALA A 361 10.30 27.29 -11.71
N GLN A 362 10.16 28.15 -10.71
CA GLN A 362 10.70 27.95 -9.38
C GLN A 362 9.55 27.93 -8.37
N THR A 363 9.46 26.89 -7.54
CA THR A 363 8.49 26.79 -6.46
C THR A 363 9.23 26.87 -5.13
N LEU A 364 8.83 27.81 -4.29
CA LEU A 364 9.29 27.92 -2.92
C LEU A 364 8.24 27.32 -1.99
N THR A 365 8.69 26.53 -1.03
CA THR A 365 7.81 25.85 -0.09
C THR A 365 8.22 26.19 1.33
N ALA A 366 7.23 26.49 2.18
CA ALA A 366 7.39 26.54 3.62
C ALA A 366 6.49 25.45 4.23
N ARG A 367 7.03 24.67 5.16
CA ARG A 367 6.35 23.51 5.75
C ARG A 367 6.58 23.43 7.25
N VAL A 368 5.54 23.07 8.00
CA VAL A 368 5.64 22.73 9.43
C VAL A 368 5.37 21.25 9.62
N ALA A 369 6.29 20.55 10.29
CA ALA A 369 6.09 19.18 10.76
C ALA A 369 5.48 19.15 12.17
N ASN A 370 4.71 18.09 12.48
CA ASN A 370 4.14 17.87 13.80
C ASN A 370 5.22 17.64 14.88
N ASN A 371 6.23 16.86 14.53
CA ASN A 371 7.38 16.50 15.36
C ASN A 371 8.51 16.01 14.44
N TYR A 372 9.72 15.90 15.00
CA TYR A 372 10.90 15.51 14.22
C TYR A 372 10.98 14.02 13.88
N ARG A 373 10.34 13.14 14.67
CA ARG A 373 10.47 11.67 14.53
C ARG A 373 9.60 11.13 13.40
N ASP A 374 8.34 11.57 13.38
CA ASP A 374 7.35 11.14 12.40
C ASP A 374 7.40 12.02 11.15
N GLY A 375 7.86 13.27 11.27
CA GLY A 375 8.00 14.21 10.17
C GLY A 375 6.70 14.54 9.46
N PHE A 376 5.55 14.23 10.07
CA PHE A 376 4.24 14.41 9.43
C PHE A 376 3.97 15.91 9.26
N THR A 377 3.78 16.33 8.02
CA THR A 377 3.47 17.73 7.69
C THR A 377 2.08 18.08 8.22
N VAL A 378 1.96 19.15 9.00
CA VAL A 378 0.67 19.66 9.50
C VAL A 378 0.16 20.85 8.70
N ALA A 379 1.07 21.60 8.08
CA ALA A 379 0.74 22.69 7.18
C ALA A 379 1.89 22.94 6.20
N ASP A 380 1.56 23.30 4.97
CA ASP A 380 2.53 23.80 4.00
C ASP A 380 1.93 24.84 3.05
N SER A 381 2.79 25.72 2.58
CA SER A 381 2.48 26.76 1.59
C SER A 381 3.47 26.66 0.45
N HIS A 382 2.98 26.76 -0.78
CA HIS A 382 3.77 26.68 -2.00
C HIS A 382 3.53 27.94 -2.84
N PHE A 383 4.63 28.52 -3.31
CA PHE A 383 4.65 29.77 -4.07
C PHE A 383 5.39 29.52 -5.37
N LYS A 384 4.67 29.53 -6.49
CA LYS A 384 5.22 29.24 -7.82
C LYS A 384 5.50 30.53 -8.57
N TYR A 385 6.71 30.61 -9.10
CA TYR A 385 7.23 31.70 -9.92
C TYR A 385 7.58 31.14 -11.31
N GLU A 386 7.12 31.81 -12.36
CA GLU A 386 7.31 31.40 -13.74
C GLU A 386 7.48 32.62 -14.66
N ASN A 387 7.48 32.42 -15.98
CA ASN A 387 7.55 33.50 -16.98
C ASN A 387 8.75 34.45 -16.79
N GLY A 388 9.88 33.92 -16.33
CA GLY A 388 11.14 34.66 -16.15
C GLY A 388 11.24 35.47 -14.85
N LYS A 389 10.27 35.38 -13.93
CA LYS A 389 10.26 36.09 -12.63
C LYS A 389 10.76 35.24 -11.46
N VAL A 390 11.76 34.39 -11.69
CA VAL A 390 12.26 33.46 -10.67
C VAL A 390 13.21 34.17 -9.68
N PRO A 391 12.98 34.09 -8.35
CA PRO A 391 13.68 34.92 -7.37
C PRO A 391 15.11 34.45 -7.05
N TYR A 392 15.39 33.14 -7.02
CA TYR A 392 16.70 32.60 -6.63
C TYR A 392 17.39 31.91 -7.82
N THR A 393 17.92 32.72 -8.73
CA THR A 393 18.64 32.25 -9.92
C THR A 393 20.00 31.62 -9.62
N ASP A 394 20.55 31.83 -8.41
CA ASP A 394 21.77 31.16 -7.94
C ASP A 394 21.53 29.70 -7.53
N LEU A 395 20.26 29.31 -7.32
CA LEU A 395 19.85 27.99 -6.81
C LEU A 395 19.19 27.13 -7.89
N VAL A 396 19.79 27.05 -9.08
CA VAL A 396 19.37 26.16 -10.19
C VAL A 396 20.57 25.44 -10.80
N ASN A 397 20.37 24.19 -11.20
CA ASN A 397 21.38 23.26 -11.72
C ASN A 397 22.60 23.20 -10.80
N VAL A 398 22.33 22.96 -9.51
CA VAL A 398 23.31 23.03 -8.42
C VAL A 398 23.91 21.68 -8.05
N GLU A 399 23.61 20.60 -8.78
CA GLU A 399 24.09 19.23 -8.50
C GLU A 399 25.58 19.16 -8.08
N ASN A 400 26.46 19.81 -8.84
CA ASN A 400 27.91 19.81 -8.58
C ASN A 400 28.35 20.84 -7.51
N LYS A 401 27.44 21.70 -7.05
CA LYS A 401 27.66 22.74 -6.03
C LYS A 401 27.11 22.33 -4.66
N VAL A 402 26.30 21.27 -4.58
CA VAL A 402 25.66 20.81 -3.33
C VAL A 402 26.66 20.65 -2.18
N VAL A 403 27.90 20.24 -2.47
CA VAL A 403 28.96 20.06 -1.45
C VAL A 403 29.24 21.32 -0.62
N GLY A 404 29.00 22.50 -1.18
CA GLY A 404 29.17 23.80 -0.50
C GLY A 404 27.91 24.29 0.21
N PHE A 405 26.80 23.56 0.11
CA PHE A 405 25.53 23.91 0.75
C PHE A 405 25.37 23.20 2.08
N ASN A 406 24.50 23.77 2.91
CA ASN A 406 24.07 23.18 4.18
C ASN A 406 22.62 23.59 4.42
N ARG A 407 22.02 23.12 5.52
CA ARG A 407 20.62 23.45 5.84
C ARG A 407 20.31 24.95 5.79
N SER A 408 21.20 25.81 6.29
CA SER A 408 20.99 27.27 6.35
C SER A 408 20.96 27.97 4.99
N THR A 409 21.39 27.29 3.91
CA THR A 409 21.32 27.83 2.54
C THR A 409 19.90 28.32 2.19
N LEU A 410 18.87 27.65 2.73
CA LEU A 410 17.46 27.98 2.52
C LEU A 410 16.83 28.86 3.61
N ASP A 411 17.58 29.33 4.61
CA ASP A 411 17.04 30.24 5.64
C ASP A 411 16.61 31.60 5.06
N ARG A 412 17.07 31.92 3.85
CA ARG A 412 16.60 33.06 3.04
C ARG A 412 15.08 33.03 2.79
N LEU A 413 14.46 31.84 2.89
CA LEU A 413 13.03 31.61 2.70
C LEU A 413 12.20 31.82 3.98
N ASN A 414 12.82 32.24 5.09
CA ASN A 414 12.15 32.33 6.40
C ASN A 414 11.01 33.36 6.49
N HIS A 415 10.90 34.25 5.50
CA HIS A 415 9.81 35.22 5.37
C HIS A 415 8.51 34.58 4.87
N LEU A 416 8.57 33.35 4.33
CA LEU A 416 7.39 32.63 3.85
C LEU A 416 6.55 32.12 5.02
N THR A 417 5.24 32.22 4.88
CA THR A 417 4.27 31.80 5.89
C THR A 417 3.80 30.37 5.69
N THR A 418 3.52 29.68 6.79
CA THR A 418 2.82 28.39 6.83
C THR A 418 1.40 28.51 7.38
N ASP A 419 0.94 29.73 7.67
CA ASP A 419 -0.41 29.96 8.17
C ASP A 419 -1.42 29.69 7.04
N PHE A 420 -2.30 28.72 7.28
CA PHE A 420 -3.35 28.35 6.37
C PHE A 420 -4.31 29.50 6.07
N ASN A 421 -4.44 30.53 6.92
CA ASN A 421 -5.35 31.66 6.73
C ASN A 421 -4.71 32.88 6.08
N ASP A 422 -3.38 32.95 6.02
CA ASP A 422 -2.67 34.05 5.38
C ASP A 422 -3.03 34.15 3.89
N SER A 423 -2.99 35.36 3.32
CA SER A 423 -3.33 35.64 1.91
C SER A 423 -2.20 36.29 1.12
N SER A 424 -1.03 36.49 1.73
CA SER A 424 0.16 37.08 1.11
C SER A 424 0.60 36.27 -0.11
N THR A 425 0.97 36.94 -1.19
CA THR A 425 1.37 36.29 -2.45
C THR A 425 2.88 36.10 -2.57
N PHE A 426 3.68 36.90 -1.83
CA PHE A 426 5.14 36.92 -1.94
C PHE A 426 5.62 37.05 -3.40
N ASP A 427 4.90 37.86 -4.19
CA ASP A 427 5.15 38.10 -5.63
C ASP A 427 5.10 36.85 -6.53
N SER A 428 4.55 35.72 -6.03
CA SER A 428 4.36 34.51 -6.82
C SER A 428 3.27 34.66 -7.87
N ASP A 429 3.41 34.00 -9.01
CA ASP A 429 2.37 33.94 -10.05
C ASP A 429 1.17 33.10 -9.59
N SER A 430 1.40 32.08 -8.77
CA SER A 430 0.35 31.30 -8.12
C SER A 430 0.82 30.71 -6.80
N TRP A 431 -0.13 30.43 -5.92
CA TRP A 431 0.15 29.79 -4.64
C TRP A 431 -0.95 28.83 -4.24
N TRP A 432 -0.60 27.87 -3.39
CA TRP A 432 -1.56 27.08 -2.64
C TRP A 432 -1.08 26.87 -1.21
N ARG A 433 -2.03 26.72 -0.29
CA ARG A 433 -1.76 26.42 1.12
C ARG A 433 -2.57 25.22 1.55
N ALA A 434 -1.99 24.33 2.32
CA ALA A 434 -2.67 23.16 2.85
C ALA A 434 -2.48 23.04 4.35
N LYS A 435 -3.48 22.41 4.99
CA LYS A 435 -3.39 21.89 6.35
C LYS A 435 -3.72 20.42 6.33
N HIS A 436 -3.03 19.65 7.15
CA HIS A 436 -3.16 18.21 7.21
C HIS A 436 -3.42 17.75 8.63
N GLN A 437 -4.24 16.72 8.76
CA GLN A 437 -4.60 16.13 10.04
C GLN A 437 -4.63 14.62 9.95
N GLN A 438 -4.03 13.95 10.93
CA GLN A 438 -4.24 12.52 11.17
C GLN A 438 -5.37 12.33 12.18
N ILE A 439 -6.37 11.56 11.80
CA ILE A 439 -7.51 11.19 12.64
C ILE A 439 -7.35 9.72 13.01
N ALA A 440 -7.12 9.45 14.30
CA ALA A 440 -7.03 8.10 14.81
C ALA A 440 -8.37 7.38 14.64
N VAL A 441 -8.35 6.22 14.00
CA VAL A 441 -9.46 5.25 13.95
C VAL A 441 -9.27 4.21 15.05
N THR A 442 -8.02 3.80 15.25
CA THR A 442 -7.55 2.99 16.39
C THR A 442 -6.20 3.57 16.84
N PRO A 443 -5.60 3.09 17.95
CA PRO A 443 -4.26 3.53 18.35
C PRO A 443 -3.15 3.32 17.30
N PHE A 444 -3.40 2.50 16.28
CA PHE A 444 -2.41 2.15 15.25
C PHE A 444 -2.89 2.42 13.80
N LYS A 445 -4.11 2.91 13.61
CA LYS A 445 -4.70 3.18 12.29
C LYS A 445 -5.19 4.62 12.22
N TYR A 446 -4.81 5.32 11.17
CA TYR A 446 -5.11 6.74 10.99
C TYR A 446 -5.65 7.02 9.60
N ASN A 447 -6.69 7.86 9.53
CA ASN A 447 -7.06 8.52 8.29
C ASN A 447 -6.29 9.85 8.20
N THR A 448 -5.90 10.25 7.00
CA THR A 448 -5.22 11.54 6.77
C THR A 448 -6.13 12.44 5.95
N ILE A 449 -6.48 13.61 6.48
CA ILE A 449 -7.25 14.64 5.77
C ILE A 449 -6.30 15.77 5.41
N SER A 450 -6.37 16.21 4.15
CA SER A 450 -5.66 17.39 3.63
C SER A 450 -6.66 18.37 3.07
N ILE A 451 -6.70 19.59 3.60
CA ILE A 451 -7.52 20.68 3.07
C ILE A 451 -6.58 21.69 2.42
N THR A 452 -6.82 22.01 1.16
CA THR A 452 -5.98 22.89 0.35
C THR A 452 -6.80 24.03 -0.21
N LYS A 453 -6.27 25.26 -0.12
CA LYS A 453 -6.78 26.46 -0.77
C LYS A 453 -5.80 26.94 -1.85
N TYR A 454 -6.34 27.36 -2.98
CA TYR A 454 -5.56 27.82 -4.13
C TYR A 454 -5.73 29.32 -4.35
N SER A 455 -4.75 29.95 -5.00
CA SER A 455 -4.78 31.39 -5.33
C SER A 455 -5.92 31.78 -6.27
N ASP A 456 -6.47 30.83 -7.03
CA ASP A 456 -7.64 31.03 -7.91
C ASP A 456 -8.99 30.90 -7.17
N GLY A 457 -8.97 30.75 -5.85
CA GLY A 457 -10.16 30.65 -5.01
C GLY A 457 -10.72 29.24 -4.86
N ARG A 458 -10.15 28.22 -5.52
CA ARG A 458 -10.57 26.82 -5.33
C ARG A 458 -10.18 26.29 -3.95
N TRP A 459 -11.00 25.37 -3.45
CA TRP A 459 -10.76 24.62 -2.21
C TRP A 459 -10.97 23.13 -2.47
N THR A 460 -10.02 22.31 -2.02
CA THR A 460 -10.09 20.85 -2.11
C THR A 460 -9.86 20.21 -0.76
N LYS A 461 -10.53 19.09 -0.52
CA LYS A 461 -10.31 18.22 0.64
C LYS A 461 -10.06 16.81 0.14
N ASN A 462 -8.87 16.30 0.42
CA ASN A 462 -8.47 14.95 0.08
C ASN A 462 -8.38 14.14 1.37
N THR A 463 -9.13 13.04 1.45
CA THR A 463 -9.06 12.11 2.59
C THR A 463 -8.42 10.82 2.11
N HIS A 464 -7.32 10.40 2.75
CA HIS A 464 -6.73 9.08 2.60
C HIS A 464 -7.15 8.24 3.80
N TYR A 465 -7.86 7.14 3.54
CA TYR A 465 -8.35 6.25 4.57
C TYR A 465 -7.30 5.17 4.88
N HIS A 466 -7.27 4.72 6.13
CA HIS A 466 -6.34 3.66 6.57
C HIS A 466 -6.52 2.32 5.83
N ASN A 467 -7.68 2.09 5.21
CA ASN A 467 -8.01 0.90 4.41
C ASN A 467 -7.49 0.99 2.95
N GLY A 468 -6.74 2.05 2.61
CA GLY A 468 -6.11 2.24 1.30
C GLY A 468 -6.95 3.03 0.30
N THR A 469 -8.21 3.35 0.58
CA THR A 469 -9.03 4.18 -0.30
C THR A 469 -8.79 5.67 -0.08
N SER A 470 -9.31 6.48 -1.01
CA SER A 470 -9.28 7.93 -0.94
C SER A 470 -10.60 8.55 -1.40
N SER A 471 -10.86 9.76 -0.93
CA SER A 471 -11.94 10.61 -1.42
C SER A 471 -11.43 12.01 -1.71
N ASN A 472 -11.91 12.58 -2.81
CA ASN A 472 -11.58 13.93 -3.23
C ASN A 472 -12.88 14.74 -3.26
N GLU A 473 -12.90 15.80 -2.47
CA GLU A 473 -14.01 16.73 -2.34
C GLU A 473 -13.52 18.14 -2.67
N CYS A 474 -14.45 19.01 -3.03
CA CYS A 474 -14.21 20.43 -3.22
C CYS A 474 -15.28 21.25 -2.51
N SER A 475 -15.00 22.54 -2.35
CA SER A 475 -15.90 23.48 -1.72
C SER A 475 -16.14 24.69 -2.63
N LYS A 476 -17.40 25.13 -2.70
CA LYS A 476 -17.85 26.35 -3.39
C LYS A 476 -18.06 27.53 -2.42
N ASP A 477 -17.89 27.30 -1.11
CA ASP A 477 -18.17 28.23 -0.01
C ASP A 477 -16.99 28.32 0.98
N GLN A 478 -15.77 28.28 0.43
CA GLN A 478 -14.51 28.51 1.15
C GLN A 478 -14.29 27.54 2.33
N GLY A 479 -14.66 26.29 2.14
CA GLY A 479 -14.46 25.19 3.09
C GLY A 479 -15.58 25.00 4.11
N SER A 480 -16.71 25.71 3.97
CA SER A 480 -17.86 25.57 4.89
C SER A 480 -18.64 24.27 4.61
N SER A 481 -18.78 23.90 3.34
CA SER A 481 -19.35 22.63 2.89
C SER A 481 -18.46 21.96 1.84
N TRP A 482 -18.59 20.64 1.73
CA TRP A 482 -17.76 19.79 0.87
C TRP A 482 -18.65 18.90 0.01
N THR A 483 -18.30 18.77 -1.28
CA THR A 483 -19.02 17.92 -2.23
C THR A 483 -18.03 17.14 -3.10
N THR A 484 -18.43 15.95 -3.53
CA THR A 484 -17.67 15.14 -4.50
C THR A 484 -17.91 15.58 -5.94
N ASN A 485 -18.93 16.41 -6.21
CA ASN A 485 -19.20 16.95 -7.53
C ASN A 485 -18.48 18.30 -7.73
N CYS A 486 -17.26 18.23 -8.25
CA CYS A 486 -16.39 19.38 -8.47
C CYS A 486 -16.53 20.05 -9.83
N SER A 487 -17.60 19.70 -10.54
CA SER A 487 -18.00 20.30 -11.82
C SER A 487 -18.66 21.66 -11.65
#